data_AF-C9SE47-F1
#
_entry.id   AF-C9SE47-F1
#
_cell.length_a   1.000
_cell.length_b   1.000
_cell.length_c   1.000
_cell.angle_alpha   90.00
_cell.angle_beta   90.00
_cell.angle_gamma   90.00
#
_symmetry.space_group_name_H-M   'P 1'
#
loop_
_entity.id
_entity.type
_entity.pdbx_description
1 polymer ?
#
loop_
_entity_poly.entity_id
_entity_poly.type
_entity_poly.pdbx_seq_one_letter_code
_entity_poly.pdbx_strand_id
1 'polypeptide(L)'
;MHPLFQPPDDTILSSLLDAFPCREPQIRSLTNLLASSTAPCRNIVLHGTEATGKSAIVEALLRQLASPHAGSDRRSIGDNYAIMNSIQCITARHLFERTLNAVVDAIGWHTRPRACETTAQLAVELSKMLKGAESQPPHSRFVLVFDSVDRQREAPHTLLPALARLPELVCP
;
A
#
# COMPACT_ATOMS: atom_id res chain seq x y z
N MET A 1 -27.35 -16.47 -8.48
CA MET A 1 -26.92 -15.05 -8.44
C MET A 1 -25.80 -14.95 -7.41
N HIS A 2 -24.56 -14.73 -7.83
CA HIS A 2 -23.48 -14.46 -6.88
C HIS A 2 -23.63 -13.02 -6.34
N PRO A 3 -23.46 -12.78 -5.03
CA PRO A 3 -23.53 -11.43 -4.49
C PRO A 3 -22.43 -10.55 -5.10
N LEU A 4 -22.79 -9.33 -5.50
CA LEU A 4 -21.86 -8.34 -6.08
C LEU A 4 -20.80 -7.87 -5.07
N PHE A 5 -21.08 -8.01 -3.78
CA PHE A 5 -20.18 -7.67 -2.69
C PHE A 5 -20.27 -8.77 -1.64
N GLN A 6 -19.14 -9.37 -1.30
CA GLN A 6 -19.03 -10.28 -0.17
C GLN A 6 -18.00 -9.66 0.77
N PRO A 7 -18.40 -9.28 2.01
CA PRO A 7 -17.46 -8.73 2.97
C PRO A 7 -16.36 -9.75 3.28
N PRO A 8 -15.16 -9.29 3.70
CA PRO A 8 -14.07 -10.16 4.11
C PRO A 8 -14.54 -11.06 5.26
N ASP A 9 -14.11 -12.31 5.26
CA ASP A 9 -14.51 -13.26 6.29
C ASP A 9 -13.85 -12.86 7.60
N ASP A 10 -14.66 -12.65 8.64
CA ASP A 10 -14.21 -12.20 9.96
C ASP A 10 -13.22 -13.17 10.61
N THR A 11 -13.20 -14.43 10.16
CA THR A 11 -12.22 -15.43 10.58
C THR A 11 -10.79 -15.00 10.29
N ILE A 12 -10.56 -14.37 9.13
CA ILE A 12 -9.24 -13.83 8.78
C ILE A 12 -8.87 -12.72 9.75
N LEU A 13 -9.81 -11.86 10.15
CA LEU A 13 -9.51 -10.70 11.00
C LEU A 13 -9.44 -11.00 12.50
N SER A 14 -9.91 -12.17 12.95
CA SER A 14 -10.00 -12.55 14.37
C SER A 14 -8.75 -12.21 15.19
N SER A 15 -7.58 -12.70 14.79
CA SER A 15 -6.32 -12.45 15.53
C SER A 15 -5.93 -10.98 15.59
N LEU A 16 -6.33 -10.18 14.60
CA LEU A 16 -6.03 -8.76 14.52
C LEU A 16 -7.02 -7.93 15.34
N LEU A 17 -8.29 -8.36 15.41
CA LEU A 17 -9.29 -7.76 16.30
C LEU A 17 -8.94 -8.01 17.78
N ASP A 18 -8.41 -9.18 18.11
CA ASP A 18 -7.93 -9.50 19.46
C ASP A 18 -6.69 -8.66 19.85
N ALA A 19 -5.78 -8.42 18.90
CA ALA A 19 -4.58 -7.62 19.13
C ALA A 19 -4.85 -6.10 19.26
N PHE A 20 -5.92 -5.61 18.62
CA PHE A 20 -6.29 -4.20 18.59
C PHE A 20 -7.74 -3.99 19.04
N PRO A 21 -8.03 -4.13 20.34
CA PRO A 21 -9.38 -3.96 20.86
C PRO A 21 -9.91 -2.55 20.60
N CYS A 22 -11.23 -2.43 20.39
CA CYS A 22 -11.92 -1.16 20.13
C CYS A 22 -11.52 -0.49 18.79
N ARG A 23 -10.90 -1.23 17.88
CA ARG A 23 -10.52 -0.78 16.53
C ARG A 23 -11.24 -1.54 15.42
N GLU A 24 -12.22 -2.36 15.77
CA GLU A 24 -12.95 -3.25 14.87
C GLU A 24 -13.58 -2.49 13.69
N PRO A 25 -14.26 -1.33 13.89
CA PRO A 25 -14.83 -0.58 12.77
C PRO A 25 -13.76 -0.09 11.79
N GLN A 26 -12.61 0.38 12.28
CA GLN A 26 -11.51 0.89 11.46
C GLN A 26 -10.85 -0.24 10.68
N ILE A 27 -10.58 -1.37 11.33
CA ILE A 27 -9.98 -2.56 10.72
C ILE A 27 -10.87 -3.10 9.61
N ARG A 28 -12.18 -3.26 9.88
CA ARG A 28 -13.15 -3.73 8.87
C ARG A 28 -13.25 -2.77 7.69
N SER A 29 -13.33 -1.46 7.97
CA SER A 29 -13.40 -0.44 6.92
C SER A 29 -12.17 -0.45 6.03
N LEU A 30 -10.97 -0.49 6.64
CA LEU A 30 -9.71 -0.55 5.89
C LEU A 30 -9.60 -1.83 5.06
N THR A 31 -9.98 -2.99 5.63
CA THR A 31 -9.98 -4.27 4.92
C THR A 31 -10.90 -4.21 3.70
N ASN A 32 -12.09 -3.63 3.81
CA ASN A 32 -13.03 -3.46 2.70
C ASN A 32 -12.47 -2.58 1.57
N LEU A 33 -11.75 -1.51 1.91
CA LEU A 33 -11.14 -0.60 0.94
C LEU A 33 -9.93 -1.24 0.21
N LEU A 34 -9.23 -2.17 0.87
CA LEU A 34 -8.08 -2.87 0.31
C LEU A 34 -8.46 -4.12 -0.49
N ALA A 35 -9.61 -4.74 -0.18
CA ALA A 35 -10.06 -5.99 -0.79
C ALA A 35 -10.12 -5.94 -2.32
N SER A 36 -9.48 -6.89 -3.00
CA SER A 36 -9.47 -7.02 -4.46
C SER A 36 -10.86 -7.23 -5.09
N SER A 37 -11.82 -7.72 -4.31
CA SER A 37 -13.21 -7.96 -4.72
C SER A 37 -14.10 -6.72 -4.71
N THR A 38 -13.65 -5.59 -4.18
CA THR A 38 -14.43 -4.34 -4.07
C THR A 38 -13.98 -3.30 -5.11
N ALA A 39 -14.76 -2.24 -5.29
CA ALA A 39 -14.38 -1.12 -6.17
C ALA A 39 -13.01 -0.57 -5.72
N PRO A 40 -12.03 -0.44 -6.64
CA PRO A 40 -10.66 -0.12 -6.27
C PRO A 40 -10.55 1.32 -5.75
N CYS A 41 -10.20 1.48 -4.48
CA CYS A 41 -9.80 2.76 -3.91
C CYS A 41 -8.32 3.01 -4.24
N ARG A 42 -8.05 3.96 -5.14
CA ARG A 42 -6.68 4.28 -5.57
C ARG A 42 -5.86 5.05 -4.52
N ASN A 43 -6.53 5.82 -3.66
CA ASN A 43 -5.91 6.56 -2.57
C ASN A 43 -6.71 6.36 -1.29
N ILE A 44 -6.03 6.09 -0.18
CA ILE A 44 -6.63 5.96 1.16
C ILE A 44 -5.81 6.84 2.10
N VAL A 45 -6.48 7.74 2.83
CA VAL A 45 -5.84 8.60 3.82
C VAL A 45 -6.27 8.15 5.21
N LEU A 46 -5.33 7.60 5.97
CA LEU A 46 -5.55 7.22 7.37
C LEU A 46 -5.04 8.35 8.26
N HIS A 47 -5.97 9.06 8.89
CA HIS A 47 -5.66 10.21 9.75
C HIS A 47 -6.07 9.95 11.21
N GLY A 48 -5.47 10.71 12.11
CA GLY A 48 -5.73 10.64 13.56
C GLY A 48 -4.51 11.09 14.33
N THR A 49 -4.67 11.39 15.61
CA THR A 49 -3.58 11.87 16.47
C THR A 49 -2.43 10.86 16.58
N GLU A 50 -1.27 11.33 17.02
CA GLU A 50 -0.14 10.46 17.35
C GLU A 50 -0.54 9.35 18.35
N ALA A 51 0.20 8.24 18.34
CA ALA A 51 0.02 7.11 19.25
C ALA A 51 -1.36 6.41 19.22
N THR A 52 -2.16 6.64 18.17
CA THR A 52 -3.46 5.95 18.00
C THR A 52 -3.37 4.52 17.44
N GLY A 53 -2.15 4.06 17.11
CA GLY A 53 -1.89 2.71 16.59
C GLY A 53 -2.07 2.54 15.09
N LYS A 54 -2.27 3.63 14.32
CA LYS A 54 -2.51 3.59 12.86
C LYS A 54 -1.46 2.76 12.11
N SER A 55 -0.17 3.06 12.30
CA SER A 55 0.93 2.36 11.63
C SER A 55 0.96 0.87 11.99
N ALA A 56 0.79 0.54 13.28
CA ALA A 56 0.78 -0.84 13.76
C ALA A 56 -0.40 -1.66 13.20
N ILE A 57 -1.59 -1.06 13.11
CA ILE A 57 -2.78 -1.71 12.53
C ILE A 57 -2.57 -1.96 11.03
N VAL A 58 -2.06 -0.96 10.29
CA VAL A 58 -1.81 -1.10 8.85
C VAL A 58 -0.78 -2.18 8.57
N GLU A 59 0.33 -2.19 9.30
CA GLU A 59 1.38 -3.19 9.15
C GLU A 59 0.87 -4.60 9.48
N ALA A 60 0.15 -4.76 10.58
CA ALA A 60 -0.44 -6.04 10.97
C ALA A 60 -1.46 -6.54 9.94
N LEU A 61 -2.30 -5.64 9.42
CA LEU A 61 -3.32 -5.99 8.43
C LEU A 61 -2.70 -6.41 7.10
N LEU A 62 -1.73 -5.66 6.59
CA LEU A 62 -1.05 -6.01 5.33
C LEU A 62 -0.29 -7.33 5.46
N ARG A 63 0.40 -7.57 6.58
CA ARG A 63 1.05 -8.85 6.88
C ARG A 63 0.05 -10.01 6.88
N GLN A 64 -1.13 -9.80 7.45
CA GLN A 64 -2.16 -10.82 7.51
C GLN A 64 -2.77 -11.12 6.13
N LEU A 65 -3.00 -10.09 5.31
CA LEU A 65 -3.51 -10.21 3.94
C LEU A 65 -2.49 -10.79 2.95
N ALA A 66 -1.20 -10.66 3.25
CA ALA A 66 -0.09 -11.23 2.47
C ALA A 66 0.14 -12.73 2.72
N SER A 67 -0.41 -13.29 3.80
CA SER A 67 -0.13 -14.68 4.22
C SER A 67 -0.53 -15.72 3.15
N PRO A 68 0.32 -16.74 2.85
CA PRO A 68 0.13 -17.73 1.79
C PRO A 68 -1.17 -18.54 1.88
N HIS A 69 -1.77 -18.64 3.07
CA HIS A 69 -3.03 -19.37 3.29
C HIS A 69 -4.26 -18.65 2.72
N ALA A 70 -4.11 -17.41 2.25
CA ALA A 70 -5.15 -16.69 1.53
C ALA A 70 -5.16 -17.02 0.01
N GLY A 71 -4.28 -17.90 -0.47
CA GLY A 71 -4.03 -18.19 -1.88
C GLY A 71 -5.17 -18.86 -2.69
N SER A 72 -6.28 -19.28 -2.05
CA SER A 72 -7.50 -19.67 -2.77
C SER A 72 -8.54 -18.56 -2.87
N ASP A 73 -8.36 -17.47 -2.09
CA ASP A 73 -9.33 -16.40 -2.01
C ASP A 73 -8.93 -15.24 -2.90
N ARG A 74 -9.89 -14.76 -3.70
CA ARG A 74 -9.80 -13.53 -4.52
C ARG A 74 -9.61 -12.25 -3.70
N ARG A 75 -9.15 -12.35 -2.44
CA ARG A 75 -9.06 -11.32 -1.40
C ARG A 75 -7.63 -11.14 -0.86
N SER A 76 -6.72 -12.06 -1.16
CA SER A 76 -5.30 -11.90 -0.82
C SER A 76 -4.66 -10.81 -1.68
N ILE A 77 -3.82 -10.00 -1.05
CA ILE A 77 -2.96 -9.03 -1.75
C ILE A 77 -1.62 -9.69 -2.12
N GLY A 78 -1.28 -10.84 -1.52
CA GLY A 78 0.06 -11.46 -1.59
C GLY A 78 1.13 -10.56 -0.95
N ASP A 79 2.40 -10.86 -1.19
CA ASP A 79 3.54 -10.02 -0.76
C ASP A 79 3.65 -8.68 -1.54
N ASN A 80 2.56 -8.23 -2.18
CA ASN A 80 2.52 -7.05 -3.03
C ASN A 80 2.23 -5.78 -2.23
N TYR A 81 3.04 -5.51 -1.20
CA TYR A 81 2.96 -4.25 -0.50
C TYR A 81 4.35 -3.73 -0.09
N ALA A 82 4.46 -2.41 0.03
CA ALA A 82 5.63 -1.75 0.57
C ALA A 82 5.21 -0.66 1.55
N ILE A 83 5.87 -0.61 2.71
CA ILE A 83 5.63 0.41 3.73
C ILE A 83 6.85 1.33 3.81
N MET A 84 6.62 2.61 3.59
CA MET A 84 7.63 3.66 3.61
C MET A 84 7.42 4.59 4.79
N ASN A 85 8.39 4.64 5.69
CA ASN A 85 8.40 5.63 6.76
C ASN A 85 8.92 6.97 6.23
N SER A 86 8.02 7.92 6.00
CA SER A 86 8.33 9.21 5.37
C SER A 86 9.14 10.13 6.29
N ILE A 87 9.13 9.91 7.62
CA ILE A 87 9.95 10.69 8.58
C ILE A 87 11.44 10.47 8.32
N GLN A 88 11.82 9.27 7.86
CA GLN A 88 13.21 8.95 7.54
C GLN A 88 13.69 9.64 6.24
N CYS A 89 12.75 10.19 5.46
CA CYS A 89 13.00 10.78 4.15
C CYS A 89 13.02 12.31 4.26
N ILE A 90 14.19 12.91 4.39
CA ILE A 90 14.31 14.38 4.54
C ILE A 90 13.71 15.14 3.34
N THR A 91 14.11 14.77 2.12
CA THR A 91 13.71 15.44 0.87
C THR A 91 12.77 14.57 0.02
N ALA A 92 12.02 15.20 -0.90
CA ALA A 92 11.15 14.48 -1.84
C ALA A 92 11.95 13.45 -2.69
N ARG A 93 13.15 13.82 -3.13
CA ARG A 93 14.07 12.90 -3.82
C ARG A 93 14.37 11.67 -2.98
N HIS A 94 14.76 11.86 -1.71
CA HIS A 94 15.06 10.74 -0.81
C HIS A 94 13.84 9.84 -0.62
N LEU A 95 12.63 10.42 -0.51
CA LEU A 95 11.39 9.66 -0.48
C LEU A 95 11.22 8.79 -1.73
N PHE A 96 11.38 9.36 -2.92
CA PHE A 96 11.19 8.64 -4.18
C PHE A 96 12.19 7.49 -4.36
N GLU A 97 13.47 7.73 -4.09
CA GLU A 97 14.52 6.71 -4.17
C GLU A 97 14.26 5.57 -3.17
N ARG A 98 13.86 5.90 -1.93
CA ARG A 98 13.51 4.91 -0.90
C ARG A 98 12.28 4.10 -1.29
N THR A 99 11.24 4.76 -1.82
CA THR A 99 10.03 4.11 -2.32
C THR A 99 10.35 3.11 -3.41
N LEU A 100 11.16 3.48 -4.41
CA LEU A 100 11.54 2.55 -5.48
C LEU A 100 12.29 1.34 -4.95
N ASN A 101 13.24 1.54 -4.03
CA ASN A 101 13.98 0.43 -3.43
C ASN A 101 13.05 -0.53 -2.67
N ALA A 102 12.10 -0.01 -1.89
CA ALA A 102 11.16 -0.87 -1.17
C ALA A 102 10.21 -1.63 -2.11
N VAL A 103 9.78 -1.01 -3.22
CA VAL A 103 8.97 -1.71 -4.23
C VAL A 103 9.79 -2.79 -4.93
N VAL A 104 11.05 -2.49 -5.29
CA VAL A 104 11.99 -3.48 -5.84
C VAL A 104 12.14 -4.67 -4.91
N ASP A 105 12.36 -4.43 -3.62
CA ASP A 105 12.52 -5.49 -2.63
C ASP A 105 11.21 -6.30 -2.44
N ALA A 106 10.04 -5.63 -2.46
CA ALA A 106 8.74 -6.29 -2.32
C ALA A 106 8.39 -7.21 -3.50
N ILE A 107 8.67 -6.79 -4.74
CA ILE A 107 8.32 -7.59 -5.94
C ILE A 107 9.47 -8.46 -6.45
N GLY A 108 10.64 -8.41 -5.80
CA GLY A 108 11.85 -9.14 -6.22
C GLY A 108 12.42 -8.66 -7.56
N TRP A 109 12.33 -7.37 -7.85
CA TRP A 109 12.75 -6.84 -9.16
C TRP A 109 14.27 -6.86 -9.34
N HIS A 110 14.73 -7.35 -10.48
CA HIS A 110 16.14 -7.65 -10.74
C HIS A 110 17.05 -6.41 -10.81
N THR A 111 16.49 -5.23 -11.13
CA THR A 111 17.28 -4.02 -11.43
C THR A 111 16.89 -2.86 -10.52
N ARG A 112 17.83 -2.37 -9.70
CA ARG A 112 17.60 -1.17 -8.90
C ARG A 112 17.74 0.10 -9.76
N PRO A 113 16.73 1.00 -9.78
CA PRO A 113 16.83 2.29 -10.46
C PRO A 113 17.96 3.13 -9.84
N ARG A 114 18.72 3.84 -10.67
CA ARG A 114 19.90 4.60 -10.21
C ARG A 114 19.56 5.95 -9.57
N ALA A 115 18.50 6.62 -10.01
CA ALA A 115 18.10 7.93 -9.49
C ALA A 115 16.62 8.18 -9.76
N CYS A 116 15.94 8.86 -8.83
CA CYS A 116 14.57 9.29 -9.00
C CYS A 116 14.37 10.64 -8.33
N GLU A 117 14.33 11.70 -9.15
CA GLU A 117 14.30 13.08 -8.68
C GLU A 117 12.89 13.68 -8.78
N THR A 118 12.03 13.09 -9.62
CA THR A 118 10.69 13.63 -9.90
C THR A 118 9.61 12.57 -9.74
N THR A 119 8.38 13.01 -9.45
CA THR A 119 7.21 12.13 -9.41
C THR A 119 6.95 11.46 -10.76
N ALA A 120 7.27 12.13 -11.88
CA ALA A 120 7.13 11.54 -13.22
C ALA A 120 8.08 10.35 -13.43
N GLN A 121 9.34 10.48 -13.02
CA GLN A 121 10.30 9.37 -13.04
C GLN A 121 9.84 8.23 -12.12
N LEU A 122 9.36 8.55 -10.92
CA LEU A 122 8.80 7.57 -9.99
C LEU A 122 7.66 6.79 -10.65
N ALA A 123 6.72 7.49 -11.28
CA ALA A 123 5.59 6.86 -11.95
C ALA A 123 6.03 5.93 -13.10
N VAL A 124 6.97 6.39 -13.95
CA VAL A 124 7.50 5.57 -15.06
C VAL A 124 8.18 4.30 -14.55
N GLU A 125 9.02 4.41 -13.54
CA GLU A 125 9.72 3.25 -12.97
C GLU A 125 8.75 2.27 -12.29
N LEU A 126 7.78 2.77 -11.53
CA LEU A 126 6.73 1.95 -10.94
C LEU A 126 5.85 1.28 -12.02
N SER A 127 5.50 1.98 -13.10
CA SER A 127 4.76 1.38 -14.23
C SER A 127 5.51 0.21 -14.84
N LYS A 128 6.82 0.37 -15.07
CA LYS A 128 7.65 -0.70 -15.66
C LYS A 128 7.69 -1.92 -14.74
N MET A 129 7.92 -1.69 -13.44
CA MET A 129 7.99 -2.74 -12.43
C MET A 129 6.66 -3.48 -12.27
N LEU A 130 5.56 -2.75 -12.12
CA LEU A 130 4.25 -3.34 -11.84
C LEU A 130 3.60 -3.98 -13.07
N LYS A 131 3.87 -3.50 -14.29
CA LYS A 131 3.39 -4.12 -15.54
C LYS A 131 4.30 -5.25 -16.02
N GLY A 132 5.60 -5.11 -15.80
CA GLY A 132 6.62 -6.06 -16.23
C GLY A 132 6.83 -7.23 -15.26
N ALA A 133 6.16 -7.25 -14.11
CA ALA A 133 6.15 -8.40 -13.22
C ALA A 133 5.32 -9.53 -13.85
N GLU A 134 5.96 -10.32 -14.72
CA GLU A 134 5.36 -11.41 -15.54
C GLU A 134 4.65 -12.50 -14.71
N SER A 135 4.83 -12.52 -13.39
CA SER A 135 4.29 -13.54 -12.48
C SER A 135 3.08 -13.09 -11.66
N GLN A 136 2.56 -11.88 -11.88
CA GLN A 136 1.42 -11.37 -11.12
C GLN A 136 0.11 -12.01 -11.60
N PRO A 137 -0.72 -12.56 -10.68
CA PRO A 137 -2.02 -13.11 -11.06
C PRO A 137 -2.92 -12.01 -11.63
N PRO A 138 -3.86 -12.35 -12.53
CA PRO A 138 -4.81 -11.39 -13.06
C PRO A 138 -5.56 -10.73 -11.89
N HIS A 139 -5.59 -9.39 -11.87
CA HIS A 139 -6.17 -8.54 -10.82
C HIS A 139 -5.38 -8.42 -9.52
N SER A 140 -4.07 -8.69 -9.52
CA SER A 140 -3.23 -8.36 -8.37
C SER A 140 -3.20 -6.85 -8.12
N ARG A 141 -3.15 -6.47 -6.85
CA ARG A 141 -3.05 -5.08 -6.41
C ARG A 141 -1.75 -4.91 -5.66
N PHE A 142 -1.05 -3.81 -5.93
CA PHE A 142 0.11 -3.41 -5.14
C PHE A 142 -0.30 -2.29 -4.18
N VAL A 143 -0.02 -2.48 -2.89
CA VAL A 143 -0.31 -1.48 -1.84
C VAL A 143 0.96 -0.76 -1.43
N LEU A 144 1.04 0.52 -1.75
CA LEU A 144 2.14 1.38 -1.30
C LEU A 144 1.66 2.28 -0.15
N VAL A 145 2.29 2.14 1.02
CA VAL A 145 1.97 2.92 2.21
C VAL A 145 3.04 3.96 2.46
N PHE A 146 2.64 5.23 2.57
CA PHE A 146 3.49 6.31 3.07
C PHE A 146 3.11 6.62 4.52
N ASP A 147 3.81 5.99 5.47
CA ASP A 147 3.59 6.26 6.88
C ASP A 147 4.15 7.64 7.26
N SER A 148 3.39 8.37 8.08
CA SER A 148 3.74 9.69 8.62
C SER A 148 4.18 10.70 7.53
N VAL A 149 3.48 10.67 6.38
CA VAL A 149 3.79 11.49 5.20
C VAL A 149 3.70 13.00 5.46
N ASP A 150 2.91 13.41 6.44
CA ASP A 150 2.74 14.78 6.90
C ASP A 150 3.97 15.33 7.66
N ARG A 151 4.86 14.45 8.13
CA ARG A 151 6.02 14.80 8.97
C ARG A 151 7.32 14.96 8.22
N GLN A 152 7.28 14.96 6.89
CA GLN A 152 8.47 15.13 6.10
C GLN A 152 9.03 16.56 6.23
N ARG A 153 10.32 16.65 6.60
CA ARG A 153 10.95 17.91 7.00
C ARG A 153 11.04 18.95 5.88
N GLU A 154 11.42 18.53 4.68
CA GLU A 154 11.60 19.42 3.52
C GLU A 154 10.64 19.04 2.38
N ALA A 155 9.41 18.66 2.71
CA ALA A 155 8.40 18.33 1.70
C ALA A 155 7.96 19.60 0.97
N PRO A 156 8.06 19.64 -0.37
CA PRO A 156 7.41 20.71 -1.13
C PRO A 156 5.89 20.61 -0.97
N HIS A 157 5.20 21.74 -1.00
CA HIS A 157 3.72 21.81 -0.91
C HIS A 157 3.00 21.02 -2.01
N THR A 158 3.69 20.71 -3.10
CA THR A 158 3.20 19.92 -4.22
C THR A 158 3.37 18.40 -4.04
N LEU A 159 4.07 17.94 -3.00
CA LEU A 159 4.38 16.52 -2.83
C LEU A 159 3.13 15.65 -2.64
N LEU A 160 2.28 15.99 -1.67
CA LEU A 160 1.06 15.21 -1.40
C LEU A 160 0.11 15.19 -2.61
N PRO A 161 -0.18 16.32 -3.27
CA PRO A 161 -0.93 16.30 -4.53
C PRO A 161 -0.27 15.43 -5.62
N ALA A 162 1.05 15.46 -5.73
CA ALA A 162 1.77 14.67 -6.73
C ALA A 162 1.68 13.17 -6.43
N LEU A 163 1.84 12.76 -5.17
CA LEU A 163 1.68 11.37 -4.74
C LEU A 163 0.24 10.87 -4.90
N ALA A 164 -0.77 11.71 -4.61
CA ALA A 164 -2.17 11.35 -4.80
C ALA A 164 -2.52 11.05 -6.27
N ARG A 165 -1.80 11.63 -7.24
CA ARG A 165 -2.01 11.38 -8.68
C ARG A 165 -1.20 10.19 -9.20
N LEU A 166 -0.27 9.65 -8.42
CA LEU A 166 0.60 8.55 -8.83
C LEU A 166 -0.18 7.32 -9.35
N PRO A 167 -1.31 6.89 -8.74
CA PRO A 167 -2.08 5.77 -9.28
C PRO A 167 -2.65 6.00 -10.69
N GLU A 168 -2.87 7.25 -11.09
CA GLU A 168 -3.32 7.63 -12.44
C GLU A 168 -2.16 7.60 -13.44
N LEU A 169 -0.96 7.96 -12.99
CA LEU A 169 0.24 8.00 -13.82
C LEU A 169 0.84 6.60 -14.05
N VAL A 170 0.72 5.72 -13.06
CA VAL A 170 1.35 4.38 -13.10
C VAL A 170 0.55 3.39 -13.94
N CYS A 171 -0.78 3.40 -13.79
CA CYS A 171 -1.72 2.59 -14.55
C CYS A 171 -2.84 3.49 -15.10
N PRO A 172 -2.51 4.29 -16.15
CA PRO A 172 -3.50 5.01 -16.95
C PRO A 172 -4.41 4.03 -17.71
#